data_AF-A0A8C2TVU3-F1
#
_entry.id   AF-A0A8C2TVU3-F1
#
_cell.length_a   1.000
_cell.length_b   1.000
_cell.length_c   1.000
_cell.angle_alpha   90.00
_cell.angle_beta   90.00
_cell.angle_gamma   90.00
#
_symmetry.space_group_name_H-M   'P 1'
#
loop_
_entity.id
_entity.type
_entity.pdbx_description
1 polymer ?
#
loop_
_entity_poly.entity_id
_entity_poly.type
_entity_poly.pdbx_seq_one_letter_code
_entity_poly.pdbx_strand_id
1 'polypeptide(L)'
;MAAPCATFRSLALLRQAAAVSLRCYGVRVSATGEMVTHTGQVYDEKDYRRARFVGRQKEVNKNFAIDLIAEQPVSEVESRIISCDGGGGALGHPKVYINLDKETKTGTCGYCGLQFKQKHH
;
A
#
# COMPACT_ATOMS: atom_id res chain seq x y z
N MET A 1 -37.85 3.76 58.10
CA MET A 1 -36.56 4.02 57.42
C MET A 1 -36.23 2.83 56.54
N ALA A 2 -36.32 2.95 55.21
CA ALA A 2 -35.79 1.97 54.27
C ALA A 2 -35.58 2.67 52.93
N ALA A 3 -34.31 2.88 52.56
CA ALA A 3 -33.91 3.50 51.30
C ALA A 3 -33.85 2.43 50.19
N PRO A 4 -34.22 2.75 48.93
CA PRO A 4 -34.11 1.80 47.84
C PRO A 4 -32.66 1.69 47.35
N CYS A 5 -32.22 0.44 47.18
CA CYS A 5 -30.91 0.06 46.66
C CYS A 5 -30.81 0.41 45.16
N ALA A 6 -30.00 1.41 44.82
CA ALA A 6 -29.70 1.76 43.44
C ALA A 6 -28.66 0.78 42.86
N THR A 7 -29.07 -0.04 41.91
CA THR A 7 -28.19 -0.93 41.16
C THR A 7 -27.48 -0.15 40.04
N PHE A 8 -26.24 0.25 40.28
CA PHE A 8 -25.37 0.82 39.26
C PHE A 8 -24.97 -0.27 38.24
N ARG A 9 -25.63 -0.29 37.08
CA ARG A 9 -25.17 -1.02 35.90
C ARG A 9 -23.94 -0.30 35.33
N SER A 10 -22.75 -0.81 35.64
CA SER A 10 -21.52 -0.40 34.98
C SER A 10 -21.60 -0.72 33.49
N LEU A 11 -21.75 0.31 32.65
CA LEU A 11 -21.62 0.20 31.19
C LEU A 11 -20.14 0.02 30.88
N ALA A 12 -19.71 -1.23 30.73
CA ALA A 12 -18.39 -1.56 30.20
C ALA A 12 -18.32 -1.09 28.74
N LEU A 13 -17.70 0.06 28.50
CA LEU A 13 -17.30 0.51 27.18
C LEU A 13 -16.22 -0.45 26.65
N LEU A 14 -16.64 -1.45 25.87
CA LEU A 14 -15.72 -2.23 25.04
C LEU A 14 -15.07 -1.27 24.03
N ARG A 15 -13.84 -0.84 24.32
CA ARG A 15 -12.98 -0.17 23.34
C ARG A 15 -12.63 -1.21 22.27
N GLN A 16 -13.36 -1.19 21.15
CA GLN A 16 -12.98 -1.92 19.96
C GLN A 16 -11.69 -1.29 19.42
N ALA A 17 -10.55 -1.96 19.64
CA ALA A 17 -9.31 -1.62 18.99
C ALA A 17 -9.47 -1.90 17.49
N ALA A 18 -9.47 -0.87 16.66
CA ALA A 18 -9.44 -1.03 15.21
C ALA A 18 -8.16 -1.79 14.85
N ALA A 19 -8.31 -2.95 14.21
CA ALA A 19 -7.19 -3.71 13.67
C ALA A 19 -6.56 -2.90 12.53
N VAL A 20 -5.50 -2.15 12.82
CA VAL A 20 -4.68 -1.51 11.79
C VAL A 20 -3.93 -2.62 11.08
N SER A 21 -4.37 -2.98 9.87
CA SER A 21 -3.65 -3.89 8.99
C SER A 21 -2.32 -3.26 8.60
N LEU A 22 -1.25 -3.53 9.37
CA LEU A 22 0.10 -3.17 8.96
C LEU A 22 0.44 -3.93 7.68
N ARG A 23 0.51 -3.22 6.56
CA ARG A 23 1.16 -3.75 5.36
C ARG A 23 2.64 -3.95 5.68
N CYS A 24 3.12 -5.19 5.58
CA CYS A 24 4.55 -5.47 5.63
C CYS A 24 5.18 -5.00 4.31
N TYR A 25 5.84 -3.84 4.37
CA TYR A 25 6.66 -3.29 3.30
C TYR A 25 7.97 -4.08 3.18
N GLY A 26 8.43 -4.30 1.96
CA GLY A 26 9.74 -4.86 1.65
C GLY A 26 9.79 -6.38 1.37
N VAL A 27 11.02 -6.85 1.20
CA VAL A 27 11.33 -8.23 0.83
C VAL A 27 10.94 -9.20 1.95
N ARG A 28 10.16 -10.21 1.59
CA ARG A 28 9.81 -11.31 2.50
C ARG A 28 10.77 -12.48 2.33
N VAL A 29 11.00 -13.22 3.40
CA VAL A 29 11.79 -14.45 3.39
C VAL A 29 10.84 -15.64 3.43
N SER A 30 11.03 -16.60 2.54
CA SER A 30 10.26 -17.84 2.49
C SER A 30 10.69 -18.81 3.60
N ALA A 31 9.92 -19.88 3.81
CA ALA A 31 10.26 -20.94 4.77
C ALA A 31 11.64 -21.57 4.52
N THR A 32 12.10 -21.57 3.27
CA THR A 32 13.41 -22.08 2.86
C THR A 32 14.58 -21.15 3.17
N GLY A 33 14.31 -19.94 3.65
CA GLY A 33 15.31 -18.88 3.82
C GLY A 33 15.60 -18.09 2.54
N GLU A 34 14.99 -18.43 1.40
CA GLU A 34 15.13 -17.64 0.18
C GLU A 34 14.28 -16.37 0.21
N MET A 35 14.81 -15.29 -0.35
CA MET A 35 14.07 -14.05 -0.57
C MET A 35 13.01 -14.23 -1.67
N VAL A 36 11.80 -13.78 -1.36
CA VAL A 36 10.68 -13.71 -2.29
C VAL A 36 10.86 -12.47 -3.17
N THR A 37 10.65 -12.63 -4.47
CA THR A 37 10.78 -11.51 -5.43
C THR A 37 9.62 -10.51 -5.28
N HIS A 38 9.75 -9.32 -5.87
CA HIS A 38 8.71 -8.28 -5.85
C HIS A 38 7.37 -8.72 -6.48
N THR A 39 7.38 -9.74 -7.34
CA THR A 39 6.18 -10.35 -7.92
C THR A 39 5.59 -11.46 -7.06
N GLY A 40 6.28 -11.88 -6.00
CA GLY A 40 5.89 -13.02 -5.17
C GLY A 40 6.51 -14.37 -5.56
N GLN A 41 7.36 -14.41 -6.60
CA GLN A 41 7.96 -15.67 -7.05
C GLN A 41 9.02 -16.18 -6.05
N VAL A 42 8.89 -17.47 -5.71
CA VAL A 42 9.86 -18.30 -4.98
C VAL A 42 9.71 -19.75 -5.47
N TYR A 43 10.77 -20.56 -5.36
CA TYR A 43 10.68 -21.98 -5.68
C TYR A 43 10.13 -22.77 -4.48
N ASP A 44 9.39 -23.83 -4.75
CA ASP A 44 8.91 -24.71 -3.69
C ASP A 44 10.06 -25.45 -3.01
N GLU A 45 9.83 -25.89 -1.78
CA GLU A 45 10.84 -26.57 -0.96
C GLU A 45 11.45 -27.81 -1.63
N LYS A 46 10.61 -28.53 -2.38
CA LYS A 46 10.95 -29.78 -3.08
C LYS A 46 11.31 -29.58 -4.55
N ASP A 47 11.39 -28.34 -5.02
CA ASP A 47 11.70 -28.05 -6.41
C ASP A 47 13.20 -28.19 -6.67
N TYR A 48 13.56 -29.12 -7.55
CA TYR A 48 14.95 -29.37 -7.95
C TYR A 48 15.61 -28.13 -8.58
N ARG A 49 14.82 -27.20 -9.15
CA ARG A 49 15.32 -25.98 -9.78
C ARG A 49 16.07 -25.07 -8.81
N ARG A 50 15.85 -25.24 -7.49
CA ARG A 50 16.57 -24.52 -6.42
C ARG A 50 18.06 -24.82 -6.39
N ALA A 51 18.48 -26.00 -6.85
CA ALA A 51 19.88 -26.40 -6.89
C ALA A 51 20.81 -25.38 -7.58
N ARG A 52 20.27 -24.57 -8.51
CA ARG A 52 21.01 -23.50 -9.20
C ARG A 52 21.57 -22.40 -8.28
N PHE A 53 20.97 -22.23 -7.10
CA PHE A 53 21.36 -21.24 -6.10
C PHE A 53 22.16 -21.85 -4.95
N VAL A 54 22.44 -23.15 -4.97
CA VAL A 54 23.32 -23.75 -3.96
C VAL A 54 24.75 -23.23 -4.18
N GLY A 55 25.33 -22.62 -3.15
CA GLY A 55 26.65 -21.97 -3.25
C GLY A 55 26.67 -20.65 -4.03
N ARG A 56 25.49 -20.11 -4.41
CA ARG A 56 25.34 -18.83 -5.11
C ARG A 56 24.23 -18.00 -4.45
N GLN A 57 24.17 -16.71 -4.75
CA GLN A 57 23.08 -15.86 -4.25
C GLN A 57 21.98 -15.69 -5.30
N LYS A 58 20.71 -15.76 -4.87
CA LYS A 58 19.56 -15.36 -5.67
C LYS A 58 19.45 -13.84 -5.63
N GLU A 59 19.70 -13.18 -6.74
CA GLU A 59 19.62 -11.72 -6.82
C GLU A 59 18.15 -11.27 -6.87
N VAL A 60 17.79 -10.39 -5.94
CA VAL A 60 16.45 -9.81 -5.83
C VAL A 60 16.61 -8.33 -5.52
N ASN A 61 15.91 -7.48 -6.27
CA ASN A 61 15.83 -6.06 -5.95
C ASN A 61 15.12 -5.86 -4.61
N LYS A 62 15.74 -5.15 -3.66
CA LYS A 62 15.18 -4.90 -2.32
C LYS A 62 14.17 -3.77 -2.28
N ASN A 63 14.22 -2.88 -3.27
CA ASN A 63 13.38 -1.68 -3.33
C ASN A 63 12.15 -1.98 -4.18
N PHE A 64 11.04 -2.32 -3.54
CA PHE A 64 9.78 -2.65 -4.23
C PHE A 64 9.03 -1.36 -4.60
N ALA A 65 8.70 -1.20 -5.87
CA ALA A 65 7.99 -0.01 -6.36
C ALA A 65 6.58 0.16 -5.74
N ILE A 66 5.92 -0.96 -5.41
CA ILE A 66 4.59 -0.97 -4.76
C ILE A 66 4.64 -0.22 -3.43
N ASP A 67 5.72 -0.43 -2.69
CA ASP A 67 5.92 0.13 -1.36
C ASP A 67 6.26 1.62 -1.44
N LEU A 68 7.18 1.96 -2.35
CA LEU A 68 7.63 3.34 -2.57
C LEU A 68 6.50 4.24 -3.09
N ILE A 69 5.64 3.74 -3.97
CA ILE A 69 4.49 4.50 -4.48
C ILE A 69 3.42 4.68 -3.40
N ALA A 70 3.21 3.68 -2.55
CA ALA A 70 2.26 3.78 -1.44
C ALA A 70 2.74 4.75 -0.34
N GLU A 71 4.05 4.94 -0.20
CA GLU A 71 4.64 5.93 0.71
C GLU A 71 4.46 7.37 0.23
N GLN A 72 4.31 7.59 -1.09
CA GLN A 72 4.09 8.94 -1.62
C GLN A 72 2.73 9.51 -1.20
N PRO A 73 2.68 10.78 -0.80
CA PRO A 73 1.43 11.41 -0.38
C PRO A 73 0.48 11.59 -1.57
N VAL A 74 -0.82 11.53 -1.29
CA VAL A 74 -1.87 11.84 -2.26
C VAL A 74 -1.82 13.34 -2.57
N SER A 75 -1.69 13.69 -3.84
CA SER A 75 -1.64 15.07 -4.29
C SER A 75 -3.05 15.64 -4.39
N GLU A 76 -3.33 16.66 -3.58
CA GLU A 76 -4.65 17.27 -3.52
C GLU A 76 -4.73 18.53 -4.40
N VAL A 77 -5.66 18.55 -5.35
CA VAL A 77 -5.84 19.61 -6.35
C VAL A 77 -7.25 20.17 -6.34
N GLU A 78 -7.45 21.42 -6.73
CA GLU A 78 -8.78 22.05 -6.75
C GLU A 78 -9.54 21.73 -8.06
N SER A 79 -8.80 21.42 -9.14
CA SER A 79 -9.38 21.17 -10.44
C SER A 79 -10.02 19.79 -10.56
N ARG A 80 -11.10 19.73 -11.34
CA ARG A 80 -11.81 18.48 -11.66
C ARG A 80 -11.00 17.53 -12.56
N ILE A 81 -10.18 18.09 -13.44
CA ILE A 81 -9.30 17.34 -14.35
C ILE A 81 -7.86 17.82 -14.10
N ILE A 82 -6.93 16.88 -13.97
CA ILE A 82 -5.49 17.16 -13.80
C ILE A 82 -4.70 16.57 -14.95
N SER A 83 -3.67 17.27 -15.41
CA SER A 83 -2.70 16.71 -16.35
C SER A 83 -1.44 16.23 -15.63
N CYS A 84 -1.06 14.98 -15.85
CA CYS A 84 0.16 14.39 -15.33
C CYS A 84 1.10 14.02 -16.49
N ASP A 85 2.36 14.45 -16.39
CA ASP A 85 3.46 14.15 -17.31
C ASP A 85 4.59 13.38 -16.61
N GLY A 86 4.47 13.12 -15.31
CA GLY A 86 5.50 12.49 -14.50
C GLY A 86 6.66 13.40 -14.11
N GLY A 87 6.57 14.69 -14.41
CA GLY A 87 7.63 15.67 -14.16
C GLY A 87 8.72 15.67 -15.23
N GLY A 88 9.32 16.84 -15.47
CA GLY A 88 10.42 16.99 -16.43
C GLY A 88 10.00 17.03 -17.91
N GLY A 89 8.71 17.24 -18.20
CA GLY A 89 8.19 17.43 -19.56
C GLY A 89 8.45 16.22 -20.46
N ALA A 90 9.50 16.27 -21.27
CA ALA A 90 9.88 15.18 -22.17
C ALA A 90 10.61 14.00 -21.47
N LEU A 91 11.10 14.18 -20.25
CA LEU A 91 11.80 13.13 -19.49
C LEU A 91 10.86 12.19 -18.73
N GLY A 92 9.58 12.55 -18.62
CA GLY A 92 8.57 11.77 -17.94
C GLY A 92 7.82 10.83 -18.90
N HIS A 93 6.52 10.68 -18.67
CA HIS A 93 5.64 9.88 -19.52
C HIS A 93 4.76 10.79 -20.41
N PRO A 94 4.10 10.23 -21.44
CA PRO A 94 3.16 11.00 -22.25
C PRO A 94 2.12 11.70 -21.37
N LYS A 95 1.86 12.98 -21.66
CA LYS A 95 0.89 13.79 -20.91
C LYS A 95 -0.49 13.12 -20.94
N VAL A 96 -1.00 12.78 -19.76
CA VAL A 96 -2.34 12.21 -19.60
C VAL A 96 -3.22 13.07 -18.71
N TYR A 97 -4.51 13.02 -18.97
CA TYR A 97 -5.53 13.72 -18.20
C TYR A 97 -6.29 12.73 -17.33
N ILE A 98 -6.38 13.03 -16.05
CA ILE A 98 -7.02 12.17 -15.05
C ILE A 98 -8.26 12.90 -14.53
N ASN A 99 -9.41 12.23 -14.54
CA ASN A 99 -10.67 12.77 -14.03
C ASN A 99 -10.78 12.49 -12.52
N LEU A 100 -11.15 13.52 -11.76
CA LEU A 100 -11.29 13.48 -10.29
C LEU A 100 -12.74 13.61 -9.82
N ASP A 101 -13.70 13.43 -10.73
CA ASP A 101 -15.15 13.53 -10.48
C ASP A 101 -15.67 12.65 -9.34
N LYS A 102 -14.94 11.58 -9.00
CA LYS A 102 -15.37 10.60 -8.00
C LYS A 102 -14.65 10.87 -6.68
N GLU A 103 -15.30 11.56 -5.76
CA GLU A 103 -14.73 11.90 -4.43
C GLU A 103 -14.37 10.68 -3.57
N THR A 104 -15.03 9.54 -3.83
CA THR A 104 -14.84 8.28 -3.10
C THR A 104 -13.52 7.57 -3.42
N LYS A 105 -12.87 7.88 -4.54
CA LYS A 105 -11.64 7.24 -4.98
C LYS A 105 -10.60 8.28 -5.41
N THR A 106 -9.34 8.02 -5.10
CA THR A 106 -8.25 8.80 -5.66
C THR A 106 -8.07 8.46 -7.14
N GLY A 107 -7.78 9.48 -7.96
CA GLY A 107 -7.42 9.31 -9.36
C GLY A 107 -5.95 8.93 -9.46
N THR A 108 -5.66 7.68 -9.82
CA THR A 108 -4.28 7.19 -9.96
C THR A 108 -3.78 7.39 -11.38
N CYS A 109 -2.57 7.92 -11.54
CA CYS A 109 -1.89 7.96 -12.84
C CYS A 109 -1.46 6.56 -13.26
N GLY A 110 -1.81 6.14 -14.48
CA GLY A 110 -1.44 4.83 -15.01
C GLY A 110 0.06 4.63 -15.30
N TYR A 111 0.85 5.71 -15.25
CA TYR A 111 2.30 5.67 -15.48
C TYR A 111 3.08 5.81 -14.18
N CYS A 112 3.02 6.97 -13.53
CA CYS A 112 3.76 7.20 -12.29
C CYS A 112 3.20 6.47 -11.06
N GLY A 113 1.94 6.01 -11.10
CA GLY A 113 1.27 5.43 -9.93
C GLY A 113 0.91 6.45 -8.84
N LEU A 114 1.24 7.73 -9.02
CA LEU A 114 0.86 8.81 -8.13
C LEU A 114 -0.66 8.96 -8.06
N GLN A 115 -1.15 9.31 -6.88
CA GLN A 115 -2.57 9.46 -6.59
C GLN A 115 -2.93 10.93 -6.46
N PHE A 116 -4.05 11.31 -7.06
CA PHE A 116 -4.60 12.65 -7.02
C PHE A 116 -6.00 12.63 -6.40
N LYS A 117 -6.35 13.68 -5.66
CA LYS A 117 -7.70 13.86 -5.10
C LYS A 117 -8.15 15.30 -5.28
N GLN A 118 -9.43 15.50 -5.58
CA GLN A 118 -10.00 16.84 -5.58
C GLN A 118 -10.25 17.33 -4.15
N LYS A 119 -9.75 18.51 -3.82
CA LYS A 119 -10.12 19.27 -2.61
C LYS A 119 -11.45 19.97 -2.86
N HIS A 120 -12.45 19.64 -2.06
CA HIS A 120 -13.70 20.39 -2.01
C HIS A 120 -13.62 21.36 -0.82
N HIS A 121 -13.97 22.63 -1.07
CA HIS A 121 -14.07 23.66 -0.04
C HIS A 121 -15.35 23.52 0.79
#